data_AF-A0A956N4K0-F1
#
_entry.id   AF-A0A956N4K0-F1
#
_cell.length_a   1.000
_cell.length_b   1.000
_cell.length_c   1.000
_cell.angle_alpha   90.00
_cell.angle_beta   90.00
_cell.angle_gamma   90.00
#
_symmetry.space_group_name_H-M   'P 1'
#
loop_
_entity.id
_entity.type
_entity.pdbx_description
1 polymer ?
#
loop_
_entity_poly.entity_id
_entity_poly.type
_entity_poly.pdbx_seq_one_letter_code
_entity_poly.pdbx_strand_id
1 'polypeptide(L)'
;IGAEGQFMAGAIVAGSVGTWSHWPTIVHLPLVLVLAAIAGAALAWIPAWLRVSRGALEVISTIMLNFVMLYVLSWLVHGPLQESSGAQPIGNPVASSVVLPRLFGGGTTLHAGLAIALLLVLIAHVLLERTETGFRIRMVGASPRACEWAGVPVARTVMRAAAISGGLAGLAGAIEVLGVLGRLFDKVSPGYGFTAIAVALLARLRPLALIPAALLFGALEAGGSRLQQDADVSQVLVLVIQGVVILATLVVGLAARGRE
;
A
#
# COMPACT_ATOMS: atom_id res chain seq x y z
N ILE A 1 1.81 3.12 -9.24
CA ILE A 1 1.62 4.58 -9.01
C ILE A 1 0.28 4.85 -8.30
N GLY A 2 -0.80 4.14 -8.63
CA GLY A 2 -2.09 4.26 -7.93
C GLY A 2 -2.18 3.65 -6.53
N ALA A 3 -1.08 3.12 -5.98
CA ALA A 3 -1.07 2.46 -4.67
C ALA A 3 -1.50 3.40 -3.55
N GLU A 4 -1.20 4.70 -3.68
CA GLU A 4 -1.58 5.74 -2.73
C GLU A 4 -3.10 5.84 -2.55
N GLY A 5 -3.87 5.96 -3.65
CA GLY A 5 -5.33 5.98 -3.58
C GLY A 5 -5.92 4.65 -3.12
N GLN A 6 -5.31 3.53 -3.52
CA GLN A 6 -5.75 2.18 -3.12
C GLN A 6 -5.56 1.95 -1.62
N PHE A 7 -4.46 2.46 -1.06
CA PHE A 7 -4.19 2.51 0.36
C PHE A 7 -5.24 3.34 1.10
N MET A 8 -5.54 4.55 0.61
CA MET A 8 -6.59 5.40 1.17
C MET A 8 -7.97 4.72 1.15
N ALA A 9 -8.30 4.01 0.06
CA ALA A 9 -9.55 3.25 -0.01
C ALA A 9 -9.63 2.16 1.08
N GLY A 10 -8.54 1.42 1.31
CA GLY A 10 -8.46 0.45 2.40
C GLY A 10 -8.55 1.09 3.78
N ALA A 11 -7.89 2.22 4.00
CA ALA A 11 -7.94 2.99 5.24
C ALA A 11 -9.36 3.51 5.53
N ILE A 12 -10.09 3.98 4.51
CA ILE A 12 -11.50 4.39 4.63
C ILE A 12 -12.37 3.23 5.06
N VAL A 13 -12.19 2.04 4.46
CA VAL A 13 -12.95 0.85 4.86
C VAL A 13 -12.65 0.46 6.31
N ALA A 14 -11.39 0.47 6.71
CA ALA A 14 -11.01 0.20 8.09
C ALA A 14 -11.58 1.23 9.07
N GLY A 15 -11.55 2.52 8.72
CA GLY A 15 -12.07 3.62 9.53
C GLY A 15 -13.59 3.72 9.57
N SER A 16 -14.31 3.07 8.66
CA SER A 16 -15.77 3.04 8.63
C SER A 16 -16.31 1.73 9.20
N VAL A 17 -16.00 0.61 8.57
CA VAL A 17 -16.45 -0.73 8.99
C VAL A 17 -15.84 -1.10 10.35
N GLY A 18 -14.56 -0.76 10.58
CA GLY A 18 -13.88 -1.10 11.83
C GLY A 18 -14.47 -0.42 13.08
N THR A 19 -15.33 0.59 12.93
CA THR A 19 -16.04 1.22 14.06
C THR A 19 -17.23 0.39 14.55
N TRP A 20 -17.61 -0.68 13.84
CA TRP A 20 -18.77 -1.51 14.18
C TRP A 20 -18.50 -2.38 15.41
N SER A 21 -18.82 -1.86 16.60
CA SER A 21 -18.51 -2.50 17.89
C SER A 21 -19.24 -3.82 18.20
N HIS A 22 -20.27 -4.18 17.43
CA HIS A 22 -21.18 -5.29 17.74
C HIS A 22 -20.71 -6.67 17.26
N TRP A 23 -19.63 -6.77 16.48
CA TRP A 23 -19.15 -8.03 15.93
C TRP A 23 -18.02 -8.65 16.75
N PRO A 24 -18.00 -9.99 16.96
CA PRO A 24 -16.87 -10.68 17.55
C PRO A 24 -15.58 -10.50 16.74
N THR A 25 -14.44 -10.38 17.41
CA THR A 25 -13.10 -10.21 16.81
C THR A 25 -12.81 -11.20 15.68
N ILE A 26 -13.19 -12.48 15.87
CA ILE A 26 -12.94 -13.58 14.93
C ILE A 26 -13.58 -13.31 13.56
N VAL A 27 -14.72 -12.61 13.53
CA VAL A 27 -15.45 -12.30 12.29
C VAL A 27 -15.13 -10.89 11.83
N HIS A 28 -15.07 -9.94 12.75
CA HIS A 28 -14.94 -8.52 12.44
C HIS A 28 -13.59 -8.22 11.76
N LEU A 29 -12.47 -8.71 12.31
CA LEU A 29 -11.15 -8.41 11.79
C LEU A 29 -10.94 -8.97 10.35
N PRO A 30 -11.23 -10.26 10.07
CA PRO A 30 -11.14 -10.77 8.70
C PRO A 30 -12.08 -10.06 7.73
N LEU A 31 -13.30 -9.71 8.17
CA LEU A 31 -14.26 -8.97 7.35
C LEU A 31 -13.69 -7.62 6.91
N VAL A 32 -13.15 -6.84 7.85
CA VAL A 32 -12.58 -5.52 7.53
C VAL A 32 -11.39 -5.66 6.58
N LEU A 33 -10.49 -6.63 6.81
CA LEU A 33 -9.35 -6.87 5.93
C LEU A 33 -9.78 -7.27 4.51
N VAL A 34 -10.77 -8.16 4.38
CA VAL A 34 -11.30 -8.58 3.08
C VAL A 34 -11.97 -7.42 2.36
N LEU A 35 -12.81 -6.64 3.05
CA LEU A 35 -13.46 -5.47 2.44
C LEU A 35 -12.44 -4.40 2.03
N ALA A 36 -11.39 -4.18 2.82
CA ALA A 36 -10.32 -3.25 2.48
C ALA A 36 -9.53 -3.72 1.25
N ALA A 37 -9.24 -5.03 1.15
CA ALA A 37 -8.63 -5.62 -0.03
C ALA A 37 -9.54 -5.46 -1.27
N ILE A 38 -10.84 -5.69 -1.12
CA ILE A 38 -11.81 -5.53 -2.21
C ILE A 38 -11.87 -4.07 -2.66
N ALA A 39 -11.92 -3.11 -1.74
CA ALA A 39 -11.95 -1.69 -2.07
C ALA A 39 -10.69 -1.24 -2.81
N GLY A 40 -9.51 -1.64 -2.34
CA GLY A 40 -8.25 -1.37 -3.03
C GLY A 40 -8.19 -2.03 -4.42
N ALA A 41 -8.65 -3.27 -4.54
CA ALA A 41 -8.72 -3.99 -5.81
C ALA A 41 -9.71 -3.35 -6.79
N ALA A 42 -10.89 -2.95 -6.33
CA ALA A 42 -11.90 -2.26 -7.13
C ALA A 42 -11.39 -0.92 -7.65
N LEU A 43 -10.69 -0.16 -6.80
CA LEU A 43 -10.10 1.11 -7.21
C LEU A 43 -8.99 0.89 -8.26
N ALA A 44 -8.15 -0.13 -8.10
CA ALA A 44 -7.10 -0.48 -9.07
C ALA A 44 -7.67 -1.02 -10.40
N TRP A 45 -8.84 -1.64 -10.35
CA TRP A 45 -9.51 -2.19 -11.51
C TRP A 45 -9.96 -1.10 -12.49
N ILE A 46 -10.36 0.08 -12.01
CA ILE A 46 -10.80 1.22 -12.84
C ILE A 46 -9.73 1.65 -13.85
N PRO A 47 -8.50 2.08 -13.45
CA PRO A 47 -7.48 2.50 -14.39
C PRO A 47 -6.97 1.35 -15.26
N ALA A 48 -6.93 0.13 -14.73
CA ALA A 48 -6.58 -1.06 -15.52
C ALA A 48 -7.60 -1.30 -16.64
N TRP A 49 -8.90 -1.17 -16.33
CA TRP A 49 -9.96 -1.29 -17.32
C TRP A 49 -9.86 -0.20 -18.38
N LEU A 50 -9.63 1.06 -17.97
CA LEU A 50 -9.43 2.17 -18.91
C LEU A 50 -8.23 1.96 -19.83
N ARG A 51 -7.12 1.43 -19.30
CA ARG A 51 -5.94 1.06 -20.11
C ARG A 51 -6.31 0.00 -21.15
N VAL A 52 -6.93 -1.09 -20.72
CA VAL A 52 -7.23 -2.26 -21.58
C VAL A 52 -8.32 -1.96 -22.61
N SER A 53 -9.34 -1.18 -22.24
CA SER A 53 -10.50 -0.92 -23.11
C SER A 53 -10.33 0.30 -23.99
N ARG A 54 -9.67 1.36 -23.50
CA ARG A 54 -9.59 2.66 -24.19
C ARG A 54 -8.17 3.10 -24.51
N GLY A 55 -7.16 2.29 -24.22
CA GLY A 55 -5.76 2.66 -24.44
C GLY A 55 -5.30 3.85 -23.59
N ALA A 56 -6.00 4.14 -22.49
CA ALA A 56 -5.67 5.27 -21.63
C ALA A 56 -4.30 5.06 -20.95
N LEU A 57 -3.56 6.16 -20.77
CA LEU A 57 -2.31 6.14 -20.01
C LEU A 57 -2.60 5.80 -18.55
N GLU A 58 -2.15 4.61 -18.12
CA GLU A 58 -2.37 4.09 -16.78
C GLU A 58 -1.75 4.99 -15.70
N VAL A 59 -0.60 5.60 -15.99
CA VAL A 59 0.06 6.54 -15.08
C VAL A 59 -0.85 7.72 -14.78
N ILE A 60 -1.44 8.35 -15.80
CA ILE A 60 -2.30 9.52 -15.61
C ILE A 60 -3.57 9.13 -14.85
N SER A 61 -4.26 8.07 -15.30
CA SER A 61 -5.51 7.63 -14.68
C SER A 61 -5.31 7.21 -13.22
N THR A 62 -4.21 6.53 -12.88
CA THR A 62 -3.90 6.17 -11.49
C THR A 62 -3.55 7.38 -10.61
N ILE A 63 -2.79 8.35 -11.12
CA ILE A 63 -2.46 9.58 -10.38
C ILE A 63 -3.73 10.40 -10.14
N MET A 64 -4.58 10.56 -11.15
CA MET A 64 -5.85 11.26 -11.00
C MET A 64 -6.75 10.60 -9.96
N LEU A 65 -6.79 9.27 -9.93
CA LEU A 65 -7.58 8.53 -8.96
C LEU A 65 -7.04 8.65 -7.52
N ASN A 66 -5.72 8.85 -7.34
CA ASN A 66 -5.16 9.18 -6.04
C ASN A 66 -5.73 10.51 -5.51
N PHE A 67 -5.83 11.54 -6.35
CA PHE A 67 -6.42 12.83 -5.94
C PHE A 67 -7.91 12.70 -5.64
N VAL A 68 -8.66 11.93 -6.44
CA VAL A 68 -10.07 11.64 -6.14
C VAL A 68 -10.18 11.00 -4.77
N MET A 69 -9.37 10.00 -4.45
CA MET A 69 -9.41 9.34 -3.14
C MET A 69 -8.98 10.25 -2.00
N LEU A 70 -8.01 11.15 -2.22
CA LEU A 70 -7.61 12.16 -1.24
C LEU A 70 -8.80 13.07 -0.89
N TYR A 71 -9.52 13.58 -1.89
CA TYR A 71 -10.69 14.43 -1.65
C TYR A 71 -11.88 13.67 -1.09
N VAL A 72 -12.09 12.41 -1.49
CA VAL A 72 -13.11 11.53 -0.90
C VAL A 72 -12.81 11.28 0.57
N LEU A 73 -11.56 10.96 0.92
CA LEU A 73 -11.14 10.78 2.31
C LEU A 73 -11.37 12.07 3.10
N SER A 74 -10.93 13.21 2.58
CA SER A 74 -11.08 14.49 3.25
C SER A 74 -12.57 14.83 3.45
N TRP A 75 -13.41 14.63 2.44
CA TRP A 75 -14.87 14.82 2.55
C TRP A 75 -15.51 13.90 3.59
N LEU A 76 -15.12 12.61 3.62
CA LEU A 76 -15.65 11.65 4.59
C LEU A 76 -15.32 12.06 6.03
N VAL A 77 -14.08 12.46 6.27
CA VAL A 77 -13.58 12.81 7.62
C VAL A 77 -14.09 14.16 8.11
N HIS A 78 -14.37 15.11 7.21
CA HIS A 78 -15.01 16.39 7.55
C HIS A 78 -16.55 16.34 7.56
N GLY A 79 -17.14 15.20 7.17
CA GLY A 79 -18.58 15.05 7.03
C GLY A 79 -19.09 13.78 7.71
N PRO A 80 -19.48 12.76 6.95
CA PRO A 80 -20.24 11.62 7.46
C PRO A 80 -19.50 10.74 8.48
N LEU A 81 -18.16 10.70 8.45
CA LEU A 81 -17.36 9.91 9.37
C LEU A 81 -16.78 10.72 10.52
N GLN A 82 -17.07 12.02 10.60
CA GLN A 82 -16.53 12.88 11.65
C GLN A 82 -17.03 12.45 13.05
N GLU A 83 -16.12 12.42 14.02
CA GLU A 83 -16.46 12.14 15.42
C GLU A 83 -17.40 13.23 15.99
N SER A 84 -18.27 12.84 16.92
CA SER A 84 -19.33 13.69 17.49
C SER A 84 -18.85 15.00 18.13
N SER A 85 -17.58 15.08 18.53
CA SER A 85 -17.01 16.32 19.07
C SER A 85 -16.83 17.41 18.01
N GLY A 86 -16.67 17.06 16.73
CA GLY A 86 -16.48 18.01 15.62
C GLY A 86 -15.23 18.90 15.68
N ALA A 87 -14.41 18.80 16.73
CA ALA A 87 -13.31 19.73 17.00
C ALA A 87 -12.11 19.52 16.08
N GLN A 88 -11.95 18.30 15.55
CA GLN A 88 -10.87 17.94 14.64
C GLN A 88 -11.44 17.08 13.49
N PRO A 89 -10.82 17.11 12.29
CA PRO A 89 -11.17 16.24 11.20
C PRO A 89 -10.60 14.84 11.47
N ILE A 90 -11.23 14.15 12.42
CA ILE A 90 -10.93 12.77 12.81
C ILE A 90 -12.25 11.99 12.87
N GLY A 91 -12.19 10.72 12.53
CA GLY A 91 -13.30 9.80 12.66
C GLY A 91 -13.33 9.08 14.01
N ASN A 92 -14.44 8.38 14.25
CA ASN A 92 -14.63 7.58 15.45
C ASN A 92 -13.50 6.56 15.64
N PRO A 93 -13.12 6.25 16.89
CA PRO A 93 -12.14 5.20 17.17
C PRO A 93 -12.65 3.85 16.65
N VAL A 94 -11.73 3.06 16.09
CA VAL A 94 -12.06 1.68 15.68
C VAL A 94 -12.37 0.83 16.91
N ALA A 95 -13.25 -0.14 16.74
CA ALA A 95 -13.65 -1.03 17.81
C ALA A 95 -12.46 -1.88 18.30
N SER A 96 -12.44 -2.21 19.59
CA SER A 96 -11.42 -3.08 20.18
C SER A 96 -11.36 -4.47 19.54
N SER A 97 -12.42 -4.90 18.85
CA SER A 97 -12.50 -6.16 18.11
C SER A 97 -11.67 -6.19 16.83
N VAL A 98 -11.20 -5.05 16.31
CA VAL A 98 -10.40 -4.97 15.08
C VAL A 98 -8.99 -4.42 15.29
N VAL A 99 -8.69 -3.93 16.50
CA VAL A 99 -7.34 -3.45 16.83
C VAL A 99 -6.36 -4.63 16.76
N LEU A 100 -5.30 -4.47 15.96
CA LEU A 100 -4.29 -5.50 15.83
C LEU A 100 -3.49 -5.63 17.15
N PRO A 101 -3.32 -6.85 17.70
CA PRO A 101 -2.64 -7.03 18.97
C PRO A 101 -1.15 -6.66 18.84
N ARG A 102 -0.62 -6.01 19.88
CA ARG A 102 0.81 -5.66 19.98
C ARG A 102 1.63 -6.90 20.31
N LEU A 103 2.73 -7.12 19.60
CA LEU A 103 3.53 -8.35 19.70
C LEU A 103 4.47 -8.39 20.91
N PHE A 104 5.01 -7.25 21.33
CA PHE A 104 5.99 -7.15 22.43
C PHE A 104 5.51 -6.29 23.61
N GLY A 105 4.19 -6.16 23.81
CA GLY A 105 3.61 -5.39 24.93
C GLY A 105 3.71 -3.87 24.78
N GLY A 106 3.65 -3.14 25.90
CA GLY A 106 3.42 -1.68 25.95
C GLY A 106 4.59 -0.79 25.50
N GLY A 107 5.80 -1.33 25.39
CA GLY A 107 7.00 -0.54 25.03
C GLY A 107 7.23 -0.38 23.52
N THR A 108 6.47 -1.10 22.68
CA THR A 108 6.64 -1.05 21.21
C THR A 108 5.31 -0.79 20.52
N THR A 109 5.35 -0.06 19.40
CA THR A 109 4.21 0.07 18.47
C THR A 109 4.07 -1.13 17.55
N LEU A 110 4.89 -2.19 17.74
CA LEU A 110 4.89 -3.35 16.88
C LEU A 110 3.62 -4.19 17.08
N HIS A 111 2.88 -4.39 16.01
CA HIS A 111 1.61 -5.11 15.99
C HIS A 111 1.62 -6.32 15.06
N ALA A 112 0.61 -7.19 15.19
CA ALA A 112 0.44 -8.39 14.39
C ALA A 112 0.40 -8.15 12.86
N GLY A 113 0.14 -6.91 12.44
CA GLY A 113 0.30 -6.47 11.04
C GLY A 113 1.68 -6.78 10.42
N LEU A 114 2.77 -6.84 11.20
CA LEU A 114 4.07 -7.30 10.67
C LEU A 114 4.00 -8.77 10.21
N ALA A 115 3.38 -9.64 11.00
CA ALA A 115 3.21 -11.04 10.63
C ALA A 115 2.33 -11.19 9.37
N ILE A 116 1.27 -10.39 9.26
CA ILE A 116 0.43 -10.32 8.06
C ILE A 116 1.25 -9.86 6.85
N ALA A 117 2.06 -8.81 7.00
CA ALA A 117 2.90 -8.29 5.91
C ALA A 117 3.94 -9.33 5.44
N LEU A 118 4.62 -10.03 6.36
CA LEU A 118 5.56 -11.10 6.03
C LEU A 118 4.88 -12.26 5.31
N LEU A 119 3.69 -12.65 5.77
CA LEU A 119 2.87 -13.66 5.10
C LEU A 119 2.49 -13.23 3.68
N LEU A 120 2.07 -11.97 3.50
CA LEU A 120 1.72 -11.43 2.18
C LEU A 120 2.94 -11.38 1.24
N VAL A 121 4.14 -11.06 1.74
CA VAL A 121 5.39 -11.13 0.96
C VAL A 121 5.66 -12.56 0.50
N LEU A 122 5.47 -13.56 1.36
CA LEU A 122 5.64 -14.97 1.00
C LEU A 122 4.60 -15.41 -0.03
N ILE A 123 3.34 -15.03 0.15
CA ILE A 123 2.26 -15.29 -0.82
C ILE A 123 2.60 -14.64 -2.16
N ALA A 124 3.06 -13.39 -2.17
CA ALA A 124 3.46 -12.69 -3.39
C ALA A 124 4.68 -13.36 -4.06
N HIS A 125 5.65 -13.85 -3.27
CA HIS A 125 6.78 -14.62 -3.77
C HIS A 125 6.33 -15.90 -4.47
N VAL A 126 5.48 -16.71 -3.82
CA VAL A 126 4.95 -17.94 -4.42
C VAL A 126 4.11 -17.61 -5.66
N LEU A 127 3.19 -16.64 -5.57
CA LEU A 127 2.36 -16.21 -6.69
C LEU A 127 3.19 -15.79 -7.89
N LEU A 128 4.20 -14.94 -7.68
CA LEU A 128 5.03 -14.48 -8.76
C LEU A 128 5.92 -15.62 -9.24
N GLU A 129 6.80 -16.16 -8.41
CA GLU A 129 7.88 -17.04 -8.88
C GLU A 129 7.46 -18.49 -9.16
N ARG A 130 6.39 -18.98 -8.53
CA ARG A 130 6.01 -20.41 -8.56
C ARG A 130 4.67 -20.71 -9.24
N THR A 131 3.94 -19.72 -9.76
CA THR A 131 2.65 -19.97 -10.44
C THR A 131 2.62 -19.51 -11.89
N GLU A 132 1.72 -20.11 -12.67
CA GLU A 132 1.43 -19.68 -14.06
C GLU A 132 0.96 -18.23 -14.14
N THR A 133 0.17 -17.78 -13.16
CA THR A 133 -0.33 -16.39 -13.14
C THR A 133 0.84 -15.42 -13.02
N GLY A 134 1.78 -15.69 -12.10
CA GLY A 134 2.99 -14.91 -11.96
C GLY A 134 3.90 -14.94 -13.19
N PHE A 135 4.02 -16.09 -13.84
CA PHE A 135 4.75 -16.22 -15.10
C PHE A 135 4.14 -15.36 -16.22
N ARG A 136 2.81 -15.40 -16.39
CA ARG A 136 2.11 -14.54 -17.37
C ARG A 136 2.29 -13.05 -17.06
N ILE A 137 2.21 -12.66 -15.78
CA ILE A 137 2.44 -11.26 -15.37
C ILE A 137 3.84 -10.79 -15.78
N ARG A 138 4.88 -11.60 -15.52
CA ARG A 138 6.25 -11.28 -15.93
C ARG A 138 6.42 -11.20 -17.44
N MET A 139 5.87 -12.16 -18.19
CA MET A 139 5.95 -12.16 -19.66
C MET A 139 5.28 -10.92 -20.25
N VAL A 140 4.06 -10.59 -19.79
CA VAL A 140 3.34 -9.40 -20.24
C VAL A 140 4.09 -8.12 -19.87
N GLY A 141 4.72 -8.09 -18.69
CA GLY A 141 5.58 -6.97 -18.27
C GLY A 141 6.83 -6.78 -19.14
N ALA A 142 7.38 -7.87 -19.70
CA ALA A 142 8.55 -7.81 -20.57
C ALA A 142 8.20 -7.40 -22.00
N SER A 143 7.16 -8.00 -22.60
CA SER A 143 6.68 -7.64 -23.93
C SER A 143 5.21 -8.01 -24.13
N PRO A 144 4.28 -7.04 -24.03
CA PRO A 144 2.86 -7.28 -24.31
C PRO A 144 2.62 -7.76 -25.74
N ARG A 145 3.34 -7.19 -26.72
CA ARG A 145 3.18 -7.51 -28.15
C ARG A 145 3.58 -8.96 -28.45
N ALA A 146 4.68 -9.45 -27.86
CA ALA A 146 5.07 -10.85 -28.00
C ALA A 146 4.06 -11.80 -27.34
N CYS A 147 3.47 -11.39 -26.22
CA CYS A 147 2.43 -12.16 -25.52
C CYS A 147 1.15 -12.29 -26.34
N GLU A 148 0.73 -11.24 -27.04
CA GLU A 148 -0.43 -11.30 -27.95
C GLU A 148 -0.22 -12.31 -29.08
N TRP A 149 0.97 -12.34 -29.66
CA TRP A 149 1.33 -13.30 -30.72
C TRP A 149 1.41 -14.73 -30.21
N ALA A 150 1.79 -14.92 -28.94
CA ALA A 150 1.80 -16.20 -28.25
C ALA A 150 0.43 -16.64 -27.70
N GLY A 151 -0.65 -15.89 -27.98
CA GLY A 151 -2.01 -16.21 -27.51
C GLY A 151 -2.25 -16.00 -26.01
N VAL A 152 -1.36 -15.30 -25.31
CA VAL A 152 -1.53 -14.98 -23.89
C VAL A 152 -2.59 -13.88 -23.75
N PRO A 153 -3.60 -14.02 -22.88
CA PRO A 153 -4.63 -13.01 -22.70
C PRO A 153 -4.08 -11.80 -21.92
N VAL A 154 -3.43 -10.88 -22.63
CA VAL A 154 -2.78 -9.69 -22.07
C VAL A 154 -3.76 -8.85 -21.26
N ALA A 155 -4.93 -8.54 -21.83
CA ALA A 155 -6.01 -7.81 -21.17
C ALA A 155 -6.36 -8.39 -19.79
N ARG A 156 -6.70 -9.68 -19.73
CA ARG A 156 -7.04 -10.36 -18.47
C ARG A 156 -5.87 -10.40 -17.49
N THR A 157 -4.64 -10.52 -17.99
CA THR A 157 -3.43 -10.54 -17.16
C THR A 157 -3.20 -9.18 -16.49
N VAL A 158 -3.34 -8.08 -17.24
CA VAL A 158 -3.25 -6.71 -16.72
C VAL A 158 -4.33 -6.46 -15.66
N MET A 159 -5.58 -6.81 -15.95
CA MET A 159 -6.70 -6.64 -15.00
C MET A 159 -6.48 -7.41 -13.70
N ARG A 160 -6.01 -8.66 -13.77
CA ARG A 160 -5.72 -9.48 -12.59
C ARG A 160 -4.55 -8.93 -11.77
N ALA A 161 -3.47 -8.54 -12.45
CA ALA A 161 -2.30 -7.95 -11.79
C ALA A 161 -2.67 -6.66 -11.04
N ALA A 162 -3.47 -5.80 -11.67
CA ALA A 162 -3.95 -4.56 -11.05
C ALA A 162 -4.83 -4.84 -9.83
N ALA A 163 -5.80 -5.75 -9.94
CA ALA A 163 -6.67 -6.11 -8.81
C ALA A 163 -5.89 -6.68 -7.62
N ILE A 164 -4.91 -7.57 -7.86
CA ILE A 164 -4.06 -8.15 -6.81
C ILE A 164 -3.21 -7.05 -6.16
N SER A 165 -2.55 -6.20 -6.95
CA SER A 165 -1.76 -5.09 -6.43
C SER A 165 -2.61 -4.11 -5.62
N GLY A 166 -3.80 -3.78 -6.12
CA GLY A 166 -4.75 -2.92 -5.44
C GLY A 166 -5.23 -3.48 -4.12
N GLY A 167 -5.53 -4.79 -4.08
CA GLY A 167 -5.92 -5.45 -2.86
C GLY A 167 -4.82 -5.46 -1.80
N LEU A 168 -3.56 -5.68 -2.21
CA LEU A 168 -2.42 -5.58 -1.29
C LEU A 168 -2.23 -4.16 -0.75
N ALA A 169 -2.39 -3.13 -1.60
CA ALA A 169 -2.33 -1.74 -1.16
C ALA A 169 -3.49 -1.38 -0.22
N GLY A 170 -4.71 -1.83 -0.49
CA GLY A 170 -5.86 -1.66 0.39
C GLY A 170 -5.68 -2.35 1.75
N LEU A 171 -5.11 -3.56 1.77
CA LEU A 171 -4.74 -4.25 3.00
C LEU A 171 -3.71 -3.46 3.81
N ALA A 172 -2.71 -2.86 3.17
CA ALA A 172 -1.73 -2.02 3.84
C ALA A 172 -2.41 -0.81 4.52
N GLY A 173 -3.37 -0.16 3.84
CA GLY A 173 -4.15 0.94 4.42
C GLY A 173 -4.97 0.53 5.63
N ALA A 174 -5.59 -0.65 5.58
CA ALA A 174 -6.32 -1.18 6.73
C ALA A 174 -5.40 -1.53 7.91
N ILE A 175 -4.25 -2.16 7.64
CA ILE A 175 -3.28 -2.51 8.68
C ILE A 175 -2.76 -1.25 9.39
N GLU A 176 -2.52 -0.16 8.65
CA GLU A 176 -2.07 1.11 9.24
C GLU A 176 -3.12 1.68 10.22
N VAL A 177 -4.38 1.75 9.77
CA VAL A 177 -5.49 2.27 10.60
C VAL A 177 -5.73 1.37 11.82
N LEU A 178 -5.76 0.05 11.65
CA LEU A 178 -6.08 -0.90 12.72
C LEU A 178 -4.92 -1.19 13.67
N GLY A 179 -3.68 -0.98 13.22
CA GLY A 179 -2.47 -1.31 13.99
C GLY A 179 -1.82 -0.12 14.67
N VAL A 180 -1.77 1.03 14.01
CA VAL A 180 -1.01 2.20 14.48
C VAL A 180 -1.94 3.33 14.88
N LEU A 181 -2.83 3.75 13.98
CA LEU A 181 -3.57 5.00 14.15
C LEU A 181 -4.79 4.86 15.06
N GLY A 182 -5.49 3.74 15.00
CA GLY A 182 -6.71 3.45 15.77
C GLY A 182 -7.93 4.32 15.41
N ARG A 183 -7.78 5.24 14.45
CA ARG A 183 -8.84 6.11 13.93
C ARG A 183 -8.45 6.58 12.53
N LEU A 184 -9.46 6.95 11.74
CA LEU A 184 -9.25 7.58 10.45
C LEU A 184 -9.12 9.10 10.63
N PHE A 185 -8.19 9.74 9.94
CA PHE A 185 -8.07 11.20 9.93
C PHE A 185 -7.60 11.67 8.55
N ASP A 186 -7.68 12.97 8.32
CA ASP A 186 -7.26 13.54 7.04
C ASP A 186 -5.74 13.35 6.83
N LYS A 187 -5.30 13.09 5.60
CA LYS A 187 -3.90 12.77 5.27
C LYS A 187 -3.33 11.54 6.00
N VAL A 188 -4.14 10.49 6.13
CA VAL A 188 -3.75 9.17 6.69
C VAL A 188 -2.51 8.55 6.02
N SER A 189 -2.20 8.94 4.79
CA SER A 189 -0.98 8.53 4.08
C SER A 189 -0.15 9.77 3.74
N PRO A 190 1.10 9.88 4.22
CA PRO A 190 2.03 10.93 3.85
C PRO A 190 2.72 10.66 2.50
N GLY A 191 2.30 9.62 1.76
CA GLY A 191 2.92 9.19 0.51
C GLY A 191 3.47 7.76 0.53
N TYR A 192 2.94 6.87 1.39
CA TYR A 192 3.42 5.49 1.50
C TYR A 192 3.40 4.73 0.16
N GLY A 193 2.42 5.00 -0.70
CA GLY A 193 2.34 4.43 -2.04
C GLY A 193 3.47 4.85 -2.97
N PHE A 194 4.04 6.04 -2.77
CA PHE A 194 5.23 6.51 -3.50
C PHE A 194 6.52 5.93 -2.90
N THR A 195 6.63 5.89 -1.56
CA THR A 195 7.74 5.22 -0.86
C THR A 195 7.84 3.75 -1.25
N ALA A 196 6.71 3.06 -1.43
CA ALA A 196 6.68 1.67 -1.89
C ALA A 196 7.34 1.46 -3.27
N ILE A 197 7.31 2.46 -4.16
CA ILE A 197 8.00 2.40 -5.47
C ILE A 197 9.51 2.34 -5.25
N ALA A 198 10.03 3.21 -4.38
CA ALA A 198 11.45 3.24 -4.03
C ALA A 198 11.91 1.91 -3.41
N VAL A 199 11.13 1.38 -2.47
CA VAL A 199 11.40 0.09 -1.83
C VAL A 199 11.41 -1.05 -2.85
N ALA A 200 10.46 -1.07 -3.78
CA ALA A 200 10.39 -2.09 -4.83
C ALA A 200 11.58 -2.03 -5.81
N LEU A 201 12.03 -0.81 -6.15
CA LEU A 201 13.20 -0.59 -7.01
C LEU A 201 14.49 -1.04 -6.31
N LEU A 202 14.67 -0.69 -5.03
CA LEU A 202 15.80 -1.15 -4.21
C LEU A 202 15.85 -2.69 -4.13
N ALA A 203 14.68 -3.30 -3.96
CA ALA A 203 14.53 -4.76 -3.95
C ALA A 203 14.70 -5.41 -5.34
N ARG A 204 14.94 -4.63 -6.40
CA ARG A 204 15.03 -5.10 -7.80
C ARG A 204 13.83 -5.96 -8.23
N LEU A 205 12.64 -5.60 -7.77
CA LEU A 205 11.38 -6.31 -8.02
C LEU A 205 11.39 -7.79 -7.56
N ARG A 206 12.30 -8.19 -6.67
CA ARG A 206 12.32 -9.51 -6.05
C ARG A 206 11.53 -9.49 -4.74
N PRO A 207 10.45 -10.29 -4.59
CA PRO A 207 9.59 -10.23 -3.41
C PRO A 207 10.33 -10.41 -2.07
N LEU A 208 11.24 -11.37 -1.98
CA LEU A 208 11.99 -11.61 -0.73
C LEU A 208 12.96 -10.46 -0.39
N ALA A 209 13.46 -9.74 -1.40
CA ALA A 209 14.33 -8.58 -1.18
C ALA A 209 13.55 -7.34 -0.70
N LEU A 210 12.20 -7.36 -0.75
CA LEU A 210 11.37 -6.29 -0.18
C LEU A 210 11.52 -6.20 1.34
N ILE A 211 11.75 -7.32 2.05
CA ILE A 211 11.82 -7.33 3.51
C ILE A 211 12.95 -6.42 4.02
N PRO A 212 14.24 -6.62 3.66
CA PRO A 212 15.31 -5.76 4.13
C PRO A 212 15.18 -4.31 3.61
N ALA A 213 14.67 -4.12 2.39
CA ALA A 213 14.45 -2.79 1.82
C ALA A 213 13.38 -2.00 2.59
N ALA A 214 12.24 -2.63 2.91
CA ALA A 214 11.16 -2.03 3.68
C ALA A 214 11.59 -1.75 5.13
N LEU A 215 12.36 -2.66 5.73
CA LEU A 215 12.92 -2.45 7.07
C LEU A 215 13.86 -1.23 7.11
N LEU A 216 14.71 -1.05 6.09
CA LEU A 216 15.56 0.14 5.99
C LEU A 216 14.73 1.42 5.92
N PHE A 217 13.75 1.47 5.02
CA PHE A 217 12.90 2.66 4.85
C PHE A 217 12.04 2.96 6.09
N GLY A 218 11.47 1.93 6.70
CA GLY A 218 10.72 2.07 7.96
C GLY A 218 11.60 2.50 9.13
N ALA A 219 12.84 2.02 9.21
CA ALA A 219 13.80 2.47 10.22
C ALA A 219 14.19 3.95 10.02
N LEU A 220 14.35 4.40 8.77
CA LEU A 220 14.60 5.79 8.44
C LEU A 220 13.42 6.70 8.81
N GLU A 221 12.18 6.28 8.54
CA GLU A 221 10.98 7.05 8.92
C GLU A 221 10.77 7.10 10.44
N ALA A 222 10.90 5.96 11.13
CA ALA A 222 10.77 5.89 12.58
C ALA A 222 11.88 6.68 13.29
N GLY A 223 13.12 6.55 12.80
CA GLY A 223 14.27 7.30 13.31
C GLY A 223 14.14 8.80 13.06
N GLY A 224 13.70 9.19 11.86
CA GLY A 224 13.47 10.60 11.54
C GLY A 224 12.34 11.24 12.33
N SER A 225 11.27 10.48 12.59
CA SER A 225 10.18 10.95 13.46
C SER A 225 10.65 11.17 14.90
N ARG A 226 11.54 10.32 15.42
CA ARG A 226 12.18 10.54 16.74
C ARG A 226 13.15 11.73 16.73
N LEU A 227 13.99 11.85 15.70
CA LEU A 227 14.89 12.99 15.57
C LEU A 227 14.15 14.33 15.46
N GLN A 228 12.97 14.34 14.84
CA GLN A 228 12.12 15.53 14.82
C GLN A 228 11.60 15.88 16.22
N GLN A 229 11.23 14.88 17.02
CA GLN A 229 10.74 15.09 18.39
C GLN A 229 11.84 15.52 19.36
N ASP A 230 13.03 14.90 19.27
CA ASP A 230 14.10 15.06 20.26
C ASP A 230 15.15 16.12 19.88
N ALA A 231 15.37 16.35 18.59
CA ALA A 231 16.47 17.16 18.07
C ALA A 231 16.04 18.25 17.08
N ASP A 232 14.72 18.50 16.94
CA ASP A 232 14.11 19.50 16.04
C ASP A 232 14.58 19.39 14.57
N VAL A 233 14.98 18.17 14.16
CA VAL A 233 15.41 17.90 12.79
C VAL A 233 14.19 17.68 11.91
N SER A 234 14.08 18.45 10.82
CA SER A 234 12.98 18.31 9.88
C SER A 234 12.91 16.90 9.26
N GLN A 235 11.72 16.28 9.26
CA GLN A 235 11.45 15.02 8.57
C GLN A 235 11.78 15.06 7.07
N VAL A 236 11.87 16.26 6.47
CA VAL A 236 12.32 16.42 5.08
C VAL A 236 13.72 15.81 4.87
N LEU A 237 14.57 15.77 5.89
CA LEU A 237 15.89 15.15 5.82
C LEU A 237 15.82 13.64 5.56
N VAL A 238 14.78 12.96 6.09
CA VAL A 238 14.52 11.54 5.79
C VAL A 238 14.22 11.35 4.31
N LEU A 239 13.38 12.21 3.74
CA LEU A 239 13.01 12.17 2.32
C LEU A 239 14.25 12.37 1.43
N VAL A 240 15.15 13.28 1.81
CA VAL A 240 16.42 13.50 1.12
C VAL A 240 17.31 12.26 1.18
N ILE A 241 17.48 11.66 2.37
CA ILE A 241 18.29 10.44 2.54
C ILE A 241 17.71 9.28 1.72
N GLN A 242 16.40 9.06 1.78
CA GLN A 242 15.73 8.04 0.96
C GLN A 242 15.96 8.29 -0.54
N GLY A 243 15.86 9.54 -0.99
CA GLY A 243 16.19 9.95 -2.36
C GLY A 243 17.62 9.61 -2.77
N VAL A 244 18.60 9.92 -1.91
CA VAL A 244 20.01 9.61 -2.15
C VAL A 244 20.25 8.10 -2.22
N VAL A 245 19.63 7.30 -1.34
CA VAL A 245 19.71 5.83 -1.38
C VAL A 245 19.21 5.31 -2.72
N ILE A 246 18.06 5.79 -3.20
CA ILE A 246 17.50 5.40 -4.50
C ILE A 246 18.48 5.76 -5.63
N LEU A 247 18.97 7.01 -5.68
CA LEU A 247 19.90 7.46 -6.70
C LEU A 247 21.19 6.62 -6.70
N ALA A 248 21.76 6.35 -5.53
CA ALA A 248 22.95 5.52 -5.39
C ALA A 248 22.70 4.11 -5.96
N THR A 249 21.55 3.50 -5.64
CA THR A 249 21.23 2.15 -6.13
C THR A 249 21.00 2.11 -7.64
N LEU A 250 20.43 3.17 -8.21
CA LEU A 250 20.23 3.31 -9.65
C LEU A 250 21.58 3.47 -10.37
N VAL A 251 22.49 4.29 -9.84
CA VAL A 251 23.85 4.46 -10.38
C VAL A 251 24.61 3.13 -10.35
N VAL A 252 24.59 2.41 -9.23
CA VAL A 252 25.23 1.08 -9.13
C VAL A 252 24.60 0.09 -10.11
N GLY A 253 23.27 0.11 -10.27
CA GLY A 253 22.56 -0.74 -11.22
C GLY A 253 22.94 -0.47 -12.68
N LEU A 254 23.09 0.80 -13.06
CA LEU A 254 23.55 1.20 -14.39
C LEU A 254 25.02 0.82 -14.62
N ALA A 255 25.88 1.05 -13.63
CA ALA A 255 27.29 0.69 -13.69
C ALA A 255 27.50 -0.83 -13.80
N ALA A 256 26.62 -1.64 -13.20
CA ALA A 256 26.67 -3.09 -13.34
C ALA A 256 26.26 -3.56 -14.74
N ARG A 257 25.26 -2.93 -15.37
CA ARG A 257 24.81 -3.25 -16.74
C ARG A 257 25.78 -2.81 -17.82
N GLY A 258 26.52 -1.72 -17.60
CA GLY A 258 27.56 -1.28 -18.55
C GLY A 258 28.82 -2.17 -18.56
N ARG A 259 28.86 -3.24 -17.76
CA ARG A 259 29.96 -4.22 -17.70
C ARG A 259 29.60 -5.56 -18.36
N GLU A 260 28.36 -5.73 -18.82
CA GLU A 260 27.88 -6.86 -19.64
C GLU A 260 27.80 -6.43 -21.11
#